data_AF-A0A9X9X4K0-F1
#
_entry.id   AF-A0A9X9X4K0-F1
#
_cell.length_a   1.000
_cell.length_b   1.000
_cell.length_c   1.000
_cell.angle_alpha   90.00
_cell.angle_beta   90.00
_cell.angle_gamma   90.00
#
_symmetry.space_group_name_H-M   'P 1'
#
loop_
_entity.id
_entity.type
_entity.pdbx_description
1 polymer ?
#
loop_
_entity_poly.entity_id
_entity_poly.type
_entity_poly.pdbx_seq_one_letter_code
_entity_poly.pdbx_strand_id
1 'polypeptide(L)'
;MIRPVALFALLTLGACQQSSLVDLMPQDPSPDGQACREEALNDPDVRRIRRSNVSDNTSQQFIVQRELEEALPRAYRACMLRRGATPAGGVERLRRRPGL
;
A
#
# COMPACT_ATOMS: atom_id res chain seq x y z
N MET A 1 7.73 7.79 -39.18
CA MET A 1 6.95 8.60 -38.20
C MET A 1 6.24 7.63 -37.25
N ILE A 2 6.86 7.33 -36.10
CA ILE A 2 6.38 6.34 -35.14
C ILE A 2 5.45 7.05 -34.16
N ARG A 3 4.17 6.64 -34.13
CA ARG A 3 3.09 7.28 -33.37
C ARG A 3 3.31 7.11 -31.85
N PRO A 4 3.45 8.20 -31.06
CA PRO A 4 3.63 8.15 -29.60
C PRO A 4 2.34 7.78 -28.83
N VAL A 5 1.22 7.55 -29.52
CA VAL A 5 -0.10 7.30 -28.93
C VAL A 5 -0.19 5.96 -28.19
N ALA A 6 0.68 5.00 -28.53
CA ALA A 6 0.66 3.67 -27.90
C ALA A 6 1.11 3.68 -26.42
N LEU A 7 1.90 4.67 -25.99
CA LEU A 7 2.43 4.73 -24.62
C LEU A 7 1.37 5.16 -23.59
N PHE A 8 0.40 5.98 -23.97
CA PHE A 8 -0.66 6.44 -23.05
C PHE A 8 -1.68 5.35 -22.70
N ALA A 9 -1.92 4.41 -23.61
CA ALA A 9 -2.89 3.35 -23.40
C ALA A 9 -2.44 2.29 -22.37
N LEU A 10 -1.13 2.16 -22.10
CA LEU A 10 -0.61 1.17 -21.15
C LEU A 10 -0.60 1.68 -19.70
N LEU A 11 -0.68 3.00 -19.47
CA LEU A 11 -0.69 3.57 -18.12
C LEU A 11 -2.04 3.43 -17.41
N THR A 12 -3.15 3.26 -18.15
CA THR A 12 -4.49 3.19 -17.55
C THR A 12 -4.85 1.81 -17.00
N LEU A 13 -4.18 0.72 -17.43
CA LEU A 13 -4.46 -0.62 -16.93
C LEU A 13 -3.80 -0.94 -15.57
N GLY A 14 -2.82 -0.15 -15.13
CA GLY A 14 -2.15 -0.36 -13.83
C GLY A 14 -2.98 0.08 -12.62
N ALA A 15 -3.99 0.93 -12.82
CA ALA A 15 -4.71 1.58 -11.72
C ALA A 15 -5.71 0.66 -10.99
N CYS A 16 -6.25 -0.38 -11.64
CA CYS A 16 -7.32 -1.19 -11.06
C CYS A 16 -6.87 -2.08 -9.88
N GLN A 17 -5.62 -2.53 -9.85
CA GLN A 17 -5.13 -3.34 -8.72
C GLN A 17 -4.65 -2.49 -7.54
N GLN A 18 -4.41 -1.19 -7.78
CA GLN A 18 -3.91 -0.26 -6.78
C GLN A 18 -4.99 0.10 -5.74
N SER A 19 -6.26 0.14 -6.17
CA SER A 19 -7.39 0.62 -5.37
C SER A 19 -7.62 -0.15 -4.07
N SER A 20 -7.43 -1.47 -4.05
CA SER A 20 -7.62 -2.27 -2.83
C SER A 20 -6.51 -2.07 -1.79
N LEU A 21 -5.30 -1.76 -2.24
CA LEU A 21 -4.16 -1.48 -1.35
C LEU A 21 -4.24 -0.07 -0.77
N VAL A 22 -4.83 0.86 -1.52
CA VAL A 22 -5.03 2.24 -1.05
C VAL A 22 -5.97 2.29 0.16
N ASP A 23 -6.97 1.42 0.22
CA ASP A 23 -7.91 1.33 1.35
C ASP A 23 -7.23 0.86 2.66
N LEU A 24 -6.10 0.15 2.55
CA LEU A 24 -5.33 -0.30 3.72
C LEU A 24 -4.52 0.81 4.38
N MET A 25 -4.44 2.00 3.77
CA MET A 25 -3.67 3.14 4.26
C MET A 25 -4.58 4.25 4.80
N PRO A 26 -4.05 5.15 5.65
CA PRO A 26 -4.81 6.32 6.09
C PRO A 26 -5.31 7.17 4.91
N GLN A 27 -6.59 7.52 4.97
CA GLN A 27 -7.26 8.40 3.99
C GLN A 27 -6.91 9.85 4.32
N ASP A 28 -5.83 10.35 3.71
CA ASP A 28 -5.38 11.74 3.85
C ASP A 28 -5.42 12.43 2.48
N PRO A 29 -6.29 13.43 2.26
CA PRO A 29 -6.41 14.10 0.97
C PRO A 29 -5.27 15.08 0.68
N SER A 30 -4.41 15.39 1.66
CA SER A 30 -3.27 16.31 1.48
C SER A 30 -2.30 15.82 0.39
N PRO A 31 -1.61 16.74 -0.32
CA PRO A 31 -0.63 16.36 -1.35
C PRO A 31 0.46 15.44 -0.80
N ASP A 32 0.89 15.65 0.45
CA ASP A 32 1.84 14.77 1.13
C ASP A 32 1.26 13.38 1.39
N GLY A 33 -0.01 13.29 1.80
CA GLY A 33 -0.73 12.03 1.92
C GLY A 33 -0.78 11.26 0.60
N GLN A 34 -1.03 11.93 -0.52
CA GLN A 34 -1.05 11.26 -1.83
C GLN A 34 0.35 10.75 -2.22
N ALA A 35 1.37 11.59 -2.07
CA ALA A 35 2.74 11.21 -2.38
C ALA A 35 3.24 10.06 -1.49
N CYS A 36 2.89 10.07 -0.21
CA CYS A 36 3.26 8.99 0.71
C CYS A 36 2.52 7.69 0.46
N ARG A 37 1.30 7.73 -0.11
CA ARG A 37 0.62 6.51 -0.59
C ARG A 37 1.36 5.91 -1.78
N GLU A 38 1.73 6.73 -2.75
CA GLU A 38 2.51 6.26 -3.91
C GLU A 38 3.86 5.67 -3.49
N GLU A 39 4.53 6.31 -2.53
CA GLU A 39 5.79 5.80 -1.98
C GLU A 39 5.60 4.47 -1.26
N ALA A 40 4.57 4.35 -0.41
CA ALA A 40 4.24 3.10 0.28
C ALA A 40 3.90 1.95 -0.68
N LEU A 41 3.25 2.24 -1.81
CA LEU A 41 2.93 1.23 -2.83
C LEU A 41 4.16 0.74 -3.61
N ASN A 42 5.22 1.55 -3.64
CA ASN A 42 6.49 1.25 -4.29
C ASN A 42 7.57 0.75 -3.31
N ASP A 43 7.25 0.69 -2.02
CA ASP A 43 8.13 0.19 -0.98
C ASP A 43 8.61 -1.25 -1.30
N PRO A 44 9.92 -1.54 -1.15
CA PRO A 44 10.49 -2.83 -1.53
C PRO A 44 9.90 -4.00 -0.73
N ASP A 45 9.52 -3.81 0.53
CA ASP A 45 8.89 -4.85 1.35
C ASP A 45 7.45 -5.10 0.90
N VAL A 46 6.67 -4.04 0.66
CA VAL A 46 5.31 -4.16 0.10
C VAL A 46 5.35 -4.88 -1.26
N ARG A 47 6.32 -4.54 -2.12
CA ARG A 47 6.52 -5.21 -3.42
C ARG A 47 6.97 -6.66 -3.29
N ARG A 48 7.70 -7.02 -2.23
CA ARG A 48 8.09 -8.41 -1.95
C ARG A 48 6.88 -9.23 -1.54
N ILE A 49 6.07 -8.72 -0.60
CA ILE A 49 4.84 -9.37 -0.11
C ILE A 49 3.81 -9.53 -1.25
N ARG A 50 3.65 -8.50 -2.10
CA ARG A 50 2.73 -8.59 -3.24
C ARG A 50 3.14 -9.66 -4.26
N ARG A 51 4.45 -9.89 -4.43
CA ARG A 51 4.99 -10.91 -5.34
C ARG A 51 4.90 -12.33 -4.78
N SER A 52 4.76 -12.51 -3.47
CA SER A 52 4.54 -13.84 -2.89
C SER A 52 3.09 -14.32 -3.00
N ASN A 53 2.18 -13.50 -3.55
CA ASN A 53 0.80 -13.92 -3.78
C ASN A 53 0.73 -15.02 -4.85
N VAL A 54 0.30 -16.21 -4.43
CA VAL A 54 0.03 -17.35 -5.32
C VAL A 54 -1.49 -17.38 -5.58
N SER A 55 -1.88 -17.10 -6.82
CA SER A 55 -3.27 -16.84 -7.22
C SER A 55 -4.26 -17.98 -6.90
N ASP A 56 -3.80 -19.22 -6.77
CA ASP A 56 -4.65 -20.40 -6.55
C ASP A 56 -4.63 -20.94 -5.10
N ASN A 57 -4.02 -20.21 -4.16
CA ASN A 57 -3.95 -20.61 -2.77
C ASN A 57 -4.60 -19.56 -1.86
N THR A 58 -5.86 -19.79 -1.49
CA THR A 58 -6.64 -18.88 -0.64
C THR A 58 -5.99 -18.64 0.72
N SER A 59 -5.34 -19.65 1.32
CA SER A 59 -4.62 -19.48 2.60
C SER A 59 -3.41 -18.56 2.47
N GLN A 60 -2.64 -18.68 1.38
CA GLN A 60 -1.56 -17.75 1.05
C GLN A 60 -2.09 -16.34 0.82
N GLN A 61 -3.24 -16.18 0.13
CA GLN A 61 -3.86 -14.87 -0.06
C GLN A 61 -4.20 -14.19 1.28
N PHE A 62 -4.77 -14.92 2.24
CA PHE A 62 -5.04 -14.39 3.58
C PHE A 62 -3.77 -13.96 4.32
N ILE A 63 -2.68 -14.73 4.20
CA ILE A 63 -1.40 -14.38 4.82
C ILE A 63 -0.84 -13.11 4.19
N VAL A 64 -0.78 -13.05 2.86
CA VAL A 64 -0.31 -11.90 2.10
C VAL A 64 -1.13 -10.65 2.42
N GLN A 65 -2.46 -10.77 2.49
CA GLN A 65 -3.35 -9.67 2.84
C GLN A 65 -3.03 -9.12 4.24
N ARG A 66 -2.86 -10.00 5.24
CA ARG A 66 -2.48 -9.59 6.60
C ARG A 66 -1.10 -8.94 6.67
N GLU A 67 -0.15 -9.42 5.89
CA GLU A 67 1.18 -8.80 5.81
C GLU A 67 1.10 -7.40 5.18
N LEU A 68 0.28 -7.20 4.15
CA LEU A 68 0.05 -5.90 3.53
C LEU A 68 -0.65 -4.92 4.47
N GLU A 69 -1.63 -5.38 5.26
CA GLU A 69 -2.31 -4.61 6.30
C GLU A 69 -1.35 -4.03 7.36
N GLU A 70 -0.22 -4.70 7.60
CA GLU A 70 0.81 -4.21 8.53
C GLU A 70 1.88 -3.37 7.84
N ALA A 71 2.28 -3.74 6.62
CA ALA A 71 3.37 -3.11 5.88
C ALA A 71 2.97 -1.74 5.31
N LEU A 72 1.80 -1.63 4.68
CA LEU A 72 1.36 -0.39 4.00
C LEU A 72 1.20 0.80 4.96
N PRO A 73 0.50 0.69 6.11
CA PRO A 73 0.42 1.80 7.07
C PRO A 73 1.77 2.16 7.69
N ARG A 74 2.69 1.19 7.79
CA ARG A 74 4.03 1.43 8.33
C ARG A 74 4.86 2.26 7.34
N ALA A 75 4.88 1.86 6.08
CA ALA A 75 5.57 2.59 5.02
C ALA A 75 4.99 4.01 4.84
N TYR A 76 3.65 4.14 4.86
CA TYR A 76 2.96 5.42 4.82
C TYR A 76 3.38 6.34 5.97
N ARG A 77 3.33 5.85 7.22
CA ARG A 77 3.74 6.63 8.40
C ARG A 77 5.22 7.01 8.34
N ALA A 78 6.10 6.12 7.90
CA ALA A 78 7.52 6.42 7.76
C ALA A 78 7.79 7.52 6.71
N CYS A 79 7.01 7.57 5.63
CA CYS A 79 7.05 8.69 4.67
C CYS A 79 6.54 9.99 5.31
N MET A 80 5.38 9.96 5.96
CA MET A 80 4.78 11.14 6.60
C MET A 80 5.71 11.74 7.67
N LEU A 81 6.33 10.90 8.51
CA LEU A 81 7.30 11.34 9.51
C LEU A 81 8.52 12.04 8.89
N ARG A 82 9.05 11.51 7.78
CA ARG A 82 10.16 12.15 7.04
C ARG A 82 9.77 13.51 6.45
N ARG A 83 8.49 13.71 6.13
CA ARG A 83 7.92 14.97 5.65
C ARG A 83 7.55 15.95 6.76
N GLY A 84 7.85 15.60 8.02
CA GLY A 84 7.59 16.46 9.17
C GLY A 84 6.14 16.41 9.67
N ALA A 85 5.35 15.44 9.23
CA ALA A 85 4.06 15.19 9.85
C ALA A 85 4.28 14.73 11.30
N THR A 86 3.69 15.44 12.24
CA THR A 86 3.57 14.95 13.61
C THR A 86 2.65 13.74 13.59
N PRO A 87 3.00 12.64 14.30
CA PRO A 87 2.09 11.52 14.44
C PRO A 87 0.81 12.06 15.08
N ALA A 88 -0.28 12.14 14.30
CA ALA A 88 -1.59 12.40 14.86
C ALA A 88 -1.80 11.36 15.96
N GLY A 89 -2.19 11.79 17.16
CA GLY A 89 -2.41 10.94 18.33
C GLY A 89 -3.51 9.91 18.06
N GLY A 90 -3.17 8.88 17.30
CA GLY A 90 -4.03 7.77 16.94
C GLY A 90 -3.69 6.62 17.84
N VAL A 91 -4.66 6.20 18.64
CA VAL A 91 -4.59 5.03 19.52
C VAL A 91 -3.95 3.85 18.77
N GLU A 92 -2.82 3.37 19.27
CA GLU A 92 -2.17 2.19 18.72
C GLU A 92 -3.17 1.02 18.77
N ARG A 93 -3.44 0.39 17.61
CA ARG A 93 -4.37 -0.75 17.56
C ARG A 93 -3.85 -1.86 18.47
N LEU A 94 -4.59 -2.15 19.54
CA LEU A 94 -4.27 -3.24 20.46
C LEU A 94 -4.27 -4.56 19.67
N ARG A 95 -3.10 -5.17 19.44
CA ARG A 95 -3.02 -6.54 18.91
C ARG A 95 -3.63 -7.47 19.96
N ARG A 96 -4.91 -7.82 19.83
CA ARG A 96 -5.45 -8.98 20.54
C ARG A 96 -4.79 -10.22 19.96
N ARG A 97 -3.83 -10.79 20.70
CA ARG A 97 -3.40 -12.16 20.46
C ARG A 97 -4.61 -13.07 20.72
N PRO A 98 -5.10 -13.85 19.74
CA PRO A 98 -6.08 -14.89 20.05
C PRO A 98 -5.32 -16.00 20.77
N GLY A 99 -5.65 -16.21 22.05
CA GLY A 99 -5.00 -17.24 22.85
C GLY A 99 -5.41 -17.17 24.31
N LEU A 100 -6.61 -17.66 24.62
CA LEU A 100 -6.83 -18.72 25.62
C LEU A 100 -8.20 -19.37 25.36
#